data_AF-A0A4P7N4U4-F1
#
_entry.id   AF-A0A4P7N4U4-F1
#
_cell.length_a   1.000
_cell.length_b   1.000
_cell.length_c   1.000
_cell.angle_alpha   90.00
_cell.angle_beta   90.00
_cell.angle_gamma   90.00
#
_symmetry.space_group_name_H-M   'P 1'
#
loop_
_entity.id
_entity.type
_entity.pdbx_description
1 polymer ?
#
loop_
_entity_poly.entity_id
_entity_poly.type
_entity_poly.pdbx_seq_one_letter_code
_entity_poly.pdbx_strand_id
1 'polypeptide(L)'
;MRFANAWLAFVLVATQALGVAAELCTIDILFRGRRVTFRNIPSGSFQQTKVQGKRCIISVDDSCQPTQVGLDQNYWSVKLREEALGLGQSV
;
A
#
# COMPACT_ATOMS: atom_id res chain seq x y z
N MET A 1 56.97 -5.29 2.30
CA MET A 1 56.37 -4.93 1.00
C MET A 1 55.00 -4.33 1.29
N ARG A 2 54.79 -3.09 0.86
CA ARG A 2 53.64 -2.25 1.25
C ARG A 2 52.47 -2.55 0.31
N PHE A 3 51.36 -3.10 0.83
CA PHE A 3 50.14 -3.26 0.06
C PHE A 3 49.36 -1.94 0.07
N ALA A 4 49.19 -1.40 -1.13
CA ALA A 4 48.38 -0.22 -1.41
C ALA A 4 46.90 -0.58 -1.24
N ASN A 5 46.28 -0.09 -0.18
CA ASN A 5 44.82 -0.07 -0.10
C ASN A 5 44.36 1.18 -0.85
N ALA A 6 43.96 0.98 -2.11
CA ALA A 6 43.22 1.95 -2.89
C ALA A 6 41.94 2.31 -2.13
N TRP A 7 41.85 3.56 -1.70
CA TRP A 7 40.65 4.13 -1.09
C TRP A 7 39.54 4.15 -2.15
N LEU A 8 38.61 3.20 -2.05
CA LEU A 8 37.36 3.18 -2.80
C LEU A 8 36.54 4.41 -2.39
N ALA A 9 36.55 5.43 -3.24
CA ALA A 9 35.60 6.53 -3.18
C ALA A 9 34.19 5.98 -3.49
N PHE A 10 33.46 5.61 -2.45
CA PHE A 10 32.02 5.36 -2.59
C PHE A 10 31.31 6.71 -2.76
N VAL A 11 30.84 6.94 -3.98
CA VAL A 11 29.97 8.05 -4.34
C VAL A 11 28.70 7.94 -3.50
N LEU A 12 28.53 8.86 -2.54
CA LEU A 12 27.27 9.08 -1.86
C LEU A 12 26.27 9.65 -2.87
N VAL A 13 25.53 8.78 -3.54
CA VAL A 13 24.27 9.17 -4.18
C VAL A 13 23.30 9.42 -3.03
N ALA A 14 23.29 10.66 -2.54
CA ALA A 14 22.20 11.17 -1.73
C ALA A 14 20.97 11.26 -2.64
N THR A 15 20.22 10.18 -2.77
CA THR A 15 18.85 10.23 -3.29
C THR A 15 18.05 11.12 -2.35
N GLN A 16 17.79 12.34 -2.81
CA GLN A 16 16.89 13.28 -2.19
C GLN A 16 15.49 12.66 -2.17
N ALA A 17 15.10 12.05 -1.06
CA ALA A 17 13.70 11.80 -0.78
C ALA A 17 13.10 13.14 -0.31
N LEU A 18 12.66 13.96 -1.26
CA LEU A 18 11.79 15.10 -0.98
C LEU A 18 10.64 14.58 -0.11
N GLY A 19 10.45 15.21 1.05
CA GLY A 19 9.34 14.96 1.96
C GLY A 19 8.01 15.41 1.33
N VAL A 20 7.51 14.64 0.38
CA VAL A 20 6.11 14.70 -0.02
C VAL A 20 5.34 14.01 1.10
N ALA A 21 4.46 14.74 1.79
CA ALA A 21 3.55 14.12 2.74
C ALA A 21 2.76 13.04 1.98
N ALA A 22 2.94 11.77 2.37
CA ALA A 22 2.25 10.66 1.73
C ALA A 22 0.73 10.87 1.81
N GLU A 23 0.04 10.72 0.67
CA GLU A 23 -1.40 10.88 0.58
C GLU A 23 -2.09 9.79 1.40
N LEU A 24 -3.12 10.14 2.19
CA LEU A 24 -3.88 9.16 2.96
C LEU A 24 -5.00 8.54 2.11
N CYS A 25 -4.79 7.32 1.63
CA CYS A 25 -5.78 6.59 0.82
C CYS A 25 -6.77 5.86 1.72
N THR A 26 -8.08 6.03 1.47
CA THR A 26 -9.14 5.30 2.21
C THR A 26 -9.53 4.02 1.48
N ILE A 27 -9.19 2.88 2.06
CA ILE A 27 -9.39 1.55 1.47
C ILE A 27 -10.55 0.85 2.16
N ASP A 28 -11.57 0.48 1.39
CA ASP A 28 -12.69 -0.33 1.86
C ASP A 28 -12.34 -1.83 1.73
N ILE A 29 -12.63 -2.60 2.79
CA ILE A 29 -12.46 -4.06 2.83
C ILE A 29 -13.83 -4.69 2.64
N LEU A 30 -13.95 -5.48 1.58
CA LEU A 30 -15.19 -6.05 1.09
C LEU A 30 -15.22 -7.57 1.33
N PHE A 31 -16.37 -8.09 1.76
CA PHE A 31 -16.69 -9.51 1.76
C PHE A 31 -17.87 -9.77 0.83
N ARG A 32 -17.66 -10.57 -0.21
CA ARG A 32 -18.63 -10.86 -1.28
C ARG A 32 -19.24 -9.57 -1.86
N GLY A 33 -18.39 -8.59 -2.12
CA GLY A 33 -18.78 -7.28 -2.67
C GLY A 33 -19.43 -6.31 -1.67
N ARG A 34 -19.62 -6.69 -0.40
CA ARG A 34 -20.19 -5.81 0.63
C ARG A 34 -19.11 -5.29 1.57
N ARG A 35 -19.13 -3.98 1.85
CA ARG A 35 -18.19 -3.36 2.79
C ARG A 35 -18.39 -3.90 4.20
N VAL A 36 -17.31 -4.42 4.77
CA VAL A 36 -17.24 -4.87 6.16
C VAL A 36 -16.60 -3.80 7.03
N THR A 37 -15.49 -3.21 6.58
CA THR A 37 -14.75 -2.17 7.31
C THR A 37 -13.90 -1.35 6.33
N PHE A 38 -13.15 -0.38 6.84
CA PHE A 38 -12.22 0.43 6.06
C PHE A 38 -10.95 0.77 6.84
N ARG A 39 -9.90 1.17 6.12
CA ARG A 39 -8.62 1.63 6.67
C ARG A 39 -8.12 2.84 5.90
N ASN A 40 -7.44 3.74 6.61
CA ASN A 40 -6.69 4.83 6.00
C ASN A 40 -5.23 4.42 6.00
N ILE A 41 -4.64 4.31 4.82
CA ILE A 41 -3.28 3.82 4.62
C ILE A 41 -2.56 4.85 3.74
N PRO A 42 -1.37 5.36 4.15
CA PRO A 42 -0.60 6.24 3.31
C PRO A 42 -0.23 5.59 1.96
N SER A 43 -0.22 6.37 0.89
CA SER A 43 0.30 5.96 -0.42
C SER A 43 1.75 5.47 -0.30
N GLY A 44 2.12 4.47 -1.09
CA GLY A 44 3.46 3.87 -1.06
C GLY A 44 3.77 3.08 0.22
N SER A 45 2.77 2.72 1.02
CA SER A 45 2.94 2.03 2.30
C SER A 45 2.08 0.77 2.43
N PHE A 46 2.26 0.06 3.53
CA PHE A 46 1.45 -1.11 3.85
C PHE A 46 1.01 -1.11 5.31
N GLN A 47 -0.11 -1.78 5.57
CA GLN A 47 -0.64 -1.95 6.91
C GLN A 47 -1.05 -3.41 7.13
N GLN A 48 -0.52 -4.01 8.20
CA GLN A 48 -1.02 -5.27 8.71
C GLN A 48 -2.21 -5.03 9.64
N THR A 49 -3.32 -5.75 9.43
CA THR A 49 -4.52 -5.65 10.25
C THR A 49 -5.18 -7.01 10.47
N LYS A 50 -6.23 -7.02 11.30
CA LYS A 50 -7.06 -8.20 11.56
C LYS A 50 -8.50 -7.88 11.17
N VAL A 51 -9.09 -8.69 10.29
CA VAL A 51 -10.47 -8.57 9.81
C VAL A 51 -11.19 -9.87 10.12
N GLN A 52 -12.26 -9.79 10.92
CA GLN A 52 -13.06 -10.96 11.33
C GLN A 52 -12.23 -12.16 11.81
N GLY A 53 -11.23 -11.93 12.67
CA GLY A 53 -10.40 -13.02 13.16
C GLY A 53 -9.17 -13.35 12.29
N LYS A 54 -9.18 -12.98 11.00
CA LYS A 54 -8.11 -13.29 10.04
C LYS A 54 -7.10 -12.16 9.95
N ARG A 55 -5.81 -12.49 9.91
CA ARG A 55 -4.73 -11.51 9.69
C ARG A 55 -4.58 -11.26 8.20
N CYS A 56 -4.46 -10.00 7.80
CA CYS A 56 -4.19 -9.62 6.43
C CYS A 56 -3.23 -8.43 6.37
N ILE A 57 -2.58 -8.29 5.22
CA ILE A 57 -1.74 -7.14 4.89
C ILE A 57 -2.38 -6.44 3.71
N ILE A 58 -2.53 -5.14 3.81
CA ILE A 58 -3.01 -4.28 2.74
C ILE A 58 -1.86 -3.36 2.38
N SER A 59 -1.42 -3.43 1.13
CA SER A 59 -0.41 -2.53 0.55
C SER A 59 -1.10 -1.56 -0.40
N VAL A 60 -0.65 -0.32 -0.39
CA VAL A 60 -1.15 0.76 -1.24
C VAL A 60 0.04 1.34 -1.98
N ASP A 61 -0.03 1.40 -3.31
CA ASP A 61 1.02 2.02 -4.11
C ASP A 61 0.93 3.56 -4.09
N ASP A 62 1.79 4.23 -4.85
CA ASP A 62 1.81 5.70 -4.93
C ASP A 62 0.58 6.29 -5.63
N SER A 63 -0.22 5.47 -6.33
CA SER A 63 -1.45 5.85 -7.03
C SER A 63 -2.72 5.47 -6.23
N CYS A 64 -2.59 5.22 -4.93
CA CYS A 64 -3.66 4.77 -4.05
C CYS A 64 -4.32 3.44 -4.45
N GLN A 65 -3.66 2.59 -5.26
CA GLN A 65 -4.20 1.30 -5.65
C GLN A 65 -3.92 0.24 -4.59
N PRO A 66 -4.97 -0.36 -3.98
CA PRO A 66 -4.77 -1.32 -2.90
C PRO A 66 -4.60 -2.75 -3.40
N THR A 67 -3.74 -3.48 -2.72
CA THR A 67 -3.55 -4.92 -2.87
C THR A 67 -3.65 -5.59 -1.51
N GLN A 68 -4.13 -6.84 -1.46
CA GLN A 68 -4.31 -7.56 -0.19
C GLN A 68 -3.78 -8.98 -0.23
N VAL A 69 -3.18 -9.40 0.89
CA VAL A 69 -2.68 -10.75 1.13
C VAL A 69 -3.20 -11.25 2.49
N GLY A 70 -3.52 -12.53 2.58
CA GLY A 70 -3.97 -13.19 3.81
C GLY A 70 -5.49 -13.35 3.95
N LEU A 71 -6.29 -12.78 3.04
CA LEU A 71 -7.71 -13.13 2.87
C LEU A 71 -7.92 -13.86 1.54
N ASP A 72 -8.87 -14.79 1.52
CA ASP A 72 -9.26 -15.57 0.34
C ASP A 72 -9.86 -14.64 -0.73
N GLN A 73 -9.17 -14.52 -1.87
CA GLN A 73 -9.52 -13.63 -2.97
C GLN A 73 -10.83 -14.02 -3.69
N ASN A 74 -11.35 -15.23 -3.47
CA ASN A 74 -12.66 -15.63 -4.01
C ASN A 74 -13.83 -14.93 -3.29
N TYR A 75 -13.60 -14.45 -2.07
CA TYR A 75 -14.63 -13.83 -1.24
C TYR A 75 -14.26 -12.44 -0.74
N TRP A 76 -12.98 -12.14 -0.62
CA TRP A 76 -12.48 -10.90 -0.05
C TRP A 76 -11.80 -10.05 -1.11
N SER A 77 -12.10 -8.76 -1.09
CA SER A 77 -11.41 -7.77 -1.93
C SER A 77 -11.18 -6.49 -1.14
N VAL A 78 -10.22 -5.71 -1.60
CA VAL A 78 -9.98 -4.35 -1.12
C VAL A 78 -10.12 -3.41 -2.31
N LYS A 79 -10.70 -2.23 -2.09
CA LYS A 79 -10.87 -1.20 -3.13
C LYS A 79 -10.65 0.18 -2.55
N LEU A 80 -10.17 1.09 -3.37
CA LEU A 80 -10.18 2.51 -3.03
C LEU A 80 -11.66 2.93 -2.87
N ARG A 81 -11.97 3.73 -1.85
CA ARG A 81 -13.36 4.06 -1.51
C ARG A 81 -14.13 4.73 -2.66
N GLU A 82 -13.48 5.52 -3.50
CA GLU A 82 -14.11 6.14 -4.67
C GLU A 82 -14.64 5.09 -5.65
N GLU A 83 -13.86 4.03 -5.90
CA GLU A 83 -14.29 2.88 -6.70
C GLU A 83 -15.35 2.02 -6.00
N ALA A 84 -15.31 1.96 -4.67
CA ALA A 84 -16.25 1.19 -3.86
C ALA A 84 -17.67 1.81 -3.82
N LEU A 85 -17.78 3.13 -4.06
CA LEU A 85 -19.05 3.86 -4.10
C LEU A 85 -19.73 3.85 -5.48
N GLY A 86 -19.12 3.28 -6.51
CA GLY A 86 -19.75 3.15 -7.83
C GLY A 86 -19.99 4.50 -8.53
N LEU A 87 -19.09 5.46 -8.40
CA LEU A 87 -19.07 6.64 -9.29
C LEU A 87 -18.39 6.25 -10.61
N GLY A 88 -19.16 5.55 -11.45
CA GLY A 88 -18.74 5.12 -12.79
C GLY A 88 -19.88 4.61 -13.67
N GLN A 89 -21.14 4.88 -13.31
CA GLN A 89 -22.26 4.80 -14.25
C GLN A 89 -22.90 6.19 -14.33
N SER A 90 -22.25 7.09 -15.08
CA SER A 90 -23.00 8.13 -15.78
C SER A 90 -23.69 7.44 -16.95
N VAL A 91 -25.00 7.65 -17.03
CA VAL A 91 -25.89 7.24 -18.12
C VAL A 91 -25.37 7.76 -19.46
#